data_AF-A0A6C0LNT7-F1
#
_entry.id   AF-A0A6C0LNT7-F1
#
_cell.length_a   1.000
_cell.length_b   1.000
_cell.length_c   1.000
_cell.angle_alpha   90.00
_cell.angle_beta   90.00
_cell.angle_gamma   90.00
#
_symmetry.space_group_name_H-M   'P 1'
#
loop_
_entity.id
_entity.type
_entity.pdbx_description
1 polymer ?
#
loop_
_entity_poly.entity_id
_entity_poly.type
_entity_poly.pdbx_seq_one_letter_code
_entity_poly.pdbx_strand_id
1 'polypeptide(L)'
;MNFQDWEPVVIRSNNAKKAQQSQQAQQTAKPMGNKEFQRLENEDIPKLNKITREQSQAISTARNAQGLSQKMLAQKLRIPETTIKEYENCSVANFSPPLYKRILKELKVDPKLYI
;
A
#
# COMPACT_ATOMS: atom_id res chain seq x y z
N MET A 1 -30.98 23.39 47.51
CA MET A 1 -29.72 22.82 47.01
C MET A 1 -30.05 22.17 45.67
N ASN A 2 -29.55 22.73 44.59
CA ASN A 2 -29.94 22.41 43.21
C ASN A 2 -29.52 20.99 42.83
N PHE A 3 -30.45 20.21 42.29
CA PHE A 3 -30.17 18.94 41.62
C PHE A 3 -29.84 19.24 40.15
N GLN A 4 -28.85 18.54 39.61
CA GLN A 4 -28.45 18.64 38.21
C GLN A 4 -29.16 17.54 37.43
N ASP A 5 -30.26 17.89 36.76
CA ASP A 5 -31.05 16.97 35.92
C ASP A 5 -30.45 16.85 34.51
N TRP A 6 -29.33 16.13 34.39
CA TRP A 6 -28.74 15.85 33.08
C TRP A 6 -29.31 14.53 32.56
N GLU A 7 -30.25 14.62 31.62
CA GLU A 7 -30.68 13.45 30.85
C GLU A 7 -29.60 13.07 29.81
N PRO A 8 -29.24 11.79 29.68
CA PRO A 8 -28.18 11.38 28.77
C PRO A 8 -28.61 11.53 27.31
N VAL A 9 -27.83 12.28 26.53
CA VAL A 9 -28.02 12.41 25.08
C VAL A 9 -27.42 11.19 24.38
N VAL A 10 -28.29 10.29 23.90
CA VAL A 10 -27.86 9.12 23.12
C VAL A 10 -27.64 9.53 21.65
N ILE A 11 -26.37 9.71 21.27
CA ILE A 11 -25.99 9.99 19.88
C ILE A 11 -26.09 8.70 19.06
N ARG A 12 -27.19 8.56 18.31
CA ARG A 12 -27.39 7.42 17.39
C ARG A 12 -26.79 7.77 16.03
N SER A 13 -25.49 7.51 15.85
CA SER A 13 -24.92 7.49 14.49
C SER A 13 -25.37 6.21 13.78
N ASN A 14 -25.67 6.28 12.48
CA ASN A 14 -26.05 5.09 11.70
C ASN A 14 -24.95 4.01 11.66
N ASN A 15 -23.70 4.36 12.02
CA ASN A 15 -22.59 3.42 12.18
C ASN A 15 -22.70 2.57 13.47
N ALA A 16 -23.43 3.03 14.50
CA ALA A 16 -23.57 2.30 15.76
C ALA A 16 -24.43 1.03 15.64
N LYS A 17 -25.39 1.00 14.71
CA LYS A 17 -26.23 -0.19 14.48
C LYS A 17 -25.43 -1.38 13.92
N LYS A 18 -24.37 -1.13 13.15
CA LYS A 18 -23.45 -2.18 12.67
C LYS A 18 -22.50 -2.70 13.76
N ALA A 19 -22.25 -1.91 14.81
CA ALA A 19 -21.41 -2.32 15.92
C ALA A 19 -22.13 -3.20 16.95
N GLN A 20 -23.48 -3.19 16.99
CA GLN A 20 -24.25 -3.96 17.98
C GLN A 20 -24.41 -5.44 17.62
N GLN A 21 -24.32 -5.84 16.34
CA GLN A 21 -24.38 -7.26 15.96
C GLN A 21 -23.09 -8.03 16.27
N SER A 22 -21.96 -7.35 16.48
CA SER A 22 -20.67 -7.97 16.79
C SER A 22 -20.32 -8.02 18.28
N GLN A 23 -21.18 -7.50 19.17
CA GLN A 23 -20.88 -7.35 20.61
C GLN A 23 -21.41 -8.46 21.53
N GLN A 24 -22.02 -9.53 20.98
CA GLN A 24 -22.38 -10.72 21.77
C GLN A 24 -21.29 -11.82 21.78
N ALA A 25 -20.11 -11.56 21.21
CA ALA A 25 -18.94 -12.41 21.38
C ALA A 25 -18.14 -11.95 22.60
N GLN A 26 -18.49 -12.49 23.76
CA GLN A 26 -17.61 -12.75 24.91
C GLN A 26 -16.65 -11.62 25.31
N GLN A 27 -17.13 -10.82 26.26
CA GLN A 27 -16.31 -10.02 27.16
C GLN A 27 -15.38 -10.94 27.97
N THR A 28 -14.15 -11.11 27.49
CA THR A 28 -13.01 -11.35 28.38
C THR A 28 -12.20 -10.05 28.38
N ALA A 29 -12.35 -9.28 29.45
CA ALA A 29 -11.48 -8.14 29.70
C ALA A 29 -10.05 -8.70 29.79
N LYS A 30 -9.25 -8.46 28.74
CA LYS A 30 -7.82 -8.78 28.76
C LYS A 30 -7.20 -7.91 29.86
N PRO A 31 -6.37 -8.46 30.75
CA PRO A 31 -5.68 -7.65 31.74
C PRO A 31 -4.90 -6.55 31.02
N MET A 32 -4.94 -5.34 31.58
CA MET A 32 -4.13 -4.19 31.16
C MET A 32 -2.68 -4.45 31.59
N GLY A 33 -2.09 -5.52 31.06
CA GLY A 33 -0.69 -5.85 31.18
C GLY A 33 0.03 -5.27 29.99
N ASN A 34 1.15 -4.61 30.24
CA ASN A 34 2.10 -4.12 29.25
C ASN A 34 2.25 -5.16 28.14
N LYS A 35 1.54 -4.98 27.03
CA LYS A 35 1.99 -5.53 25.76
C LYS A 35 3.26 -4.76 25.49
N GLU A 36 4.38 -5.31 25.93
CA GLU A 36 5.69 -4.88 25.47
C GLU A 36 5.56 -4.71 23.97
N PHE A 37 5.57 -3.46 23.52
CA PHE A 37 5.56 -3.17 22.10
C PHE A 37 6.87 -3.75 21.60
N GLN A 38 6.82 -4.98 21.11
CA GLN A 38 7.98 -5.62 20.53
C GLN A 38 8.35 -4.73 19.36
N ARG A 39 9.50 -4.06 19.50
CA ARG A 39 10.04 -3.19 18.46
C ARG A 39 10.30 -4.11 17.27
N LEU A 40 9.39 -4.07 16.29
CA LEU A 40 9.58 -4.76 15.03
C LEU A 40 10.91 -4.26 14.47
N GLU A 41 11.89 -5.14 14.34
CA GLU A 41 13.08 -4.82 13.57
C GLU A 41 12.63 -4.53 12.13
N ASN A 42 13.34 -3.64 11.41
CA ASN A 42 12.90 -3.12 10.11
C ASN A 42 12.54 -4.21 9.06
N GLU A 43 12.95 -5.45 9.28
CA GLU A 43 12.72 -6.59 8.39
C GLU A 43 11.33 -7.25 8.54
N ASP A 44 10.64 -7.06 9.68
CA ASP A 44 9.33 -7.71 9.95
C ASP A 44 8.11 -6.89 9.50
N ILE A 45 8.31 -5.68 8.94
CA ILE A 45 7.20 -4.86 8.45
C ILE A 45 6.79 -5.36 7.05
N PRO A 46 5.58 -5.93 6.87
CA PRO A 46 5.15 -6.41 5.57
C PRO A 46 5.06 -5.25 4.56
N LYS A 47 5.84 -5.33 3.48
CA LYS A 47 5.78 -4.38 2.36
C LYS A 47 4.41 -4.49 1.66
N LEU A 48 3.59 -3.47 1.86
CA LEU A 48 2.17 -3.45 1.45
C LEU A 48 2.00 -3.40 -0.08
N ASN A 49 2.85 -2.64 -0.78
CA ASN A 49 2.74 -2.41 -2.22
C ASN A 49 3.88 -3.13 -2.95
N LYS A 50 3.58 -4.30 -3.49
CA LYS A 50 4.48 -5.07 -4.36
C LYS A 50 4.04 -4.95 -5.81
N ILE A 51 5.02 -4.88 -6.71
CA ILE A 51 4.78 -5.00 -8.14
C ILE A 51 4.43 -6.46 -8.47
N THR A 52 3.51 -6.69 -9.41
CA THR A 52 3.23 -8.05 -9.90
C THR A 52 4.28 -8.49 -10.93
N ARG A 53 4.45 -9.80 -11.10
CA ARG A 53 5.37 -10.36 -12.10
C ARG A 53 5.01 -9.91 -13.53
N GLU A 54 3.73 -9.85 -13.84
CA GLU A 54 3.23 -9.39 -15.14
C GLU A 54 3.59 -7.92 -15.39
N GLN A 55 3.42 -7.06 -14.39
CA GLN A 55 3.77 -5.64 -14.48
C GLN A 55 5.28 -5.43 -14.73
N SER A 56 6.12 -6.21 -14.03
CA SER A 56 7.57 -6.22 -14.21
C SER A 56 7.95 -6.71 -15.61
N GLN A 57 7.33 -7.80 -16.08
CA GLN A 57 7.62 -8.38 -17.39
C GLN A 57 7.15 -7.49 -18.55
N ALA A 58 6.09 -6.71 -18.36
CA ALA A 58 5.63 -5.72 -19.31
C ALA A 58 6.70 -4.63 -19.56
N ILE A 59 7.36 -4.16 -18.50
CA ILE A 59 8.47 -3.19 -18.61
C ILE A 59 9.61 -3.79 -19.42
N SER A 60 10.08 -4.98 -19.03
CA SER A 60 11.21 -5.65 -19.69
C SER A 60 10.93 -5.92 -21.17
N THR A 61 9.74 -6.43 -21.49
CA THR A 61 9.33 -6.72 -22.86
C THR A 61 9.25 -5.44 -23.70
N ALA A 62 8.59 -4.40 -23.19
CA ALA A 62 8.43 -3.15 -23.93
C ALA A 62 9.75 -2.39 -24.09
N ARG A 63 10.64 -2.41 -23.08
CA ARG A 63 11.98 -1.84 -23.17
C ARG A 63 12.80 -2.55 -24.25
N ASN A 64 12.78 -3.88 -24.27
CA ASN A 64 13.48 -4.69 -25.27
C ASN A 64 12.92 -4.44 -26.68
N ALA A 65 11.59 -4.31 -26.82
CA ALA A 65 10.95 -3.99 -28.10
C ALA A 65 11.36 -2.62 -28.66
N GLN A 66 11.66 -1.65 -27.78
CA GLN A 66 12.19 -0.34 -28.18
C GLN A 66 13.72 -0.30 -28.34
N GLY A 67 14.43 -1.40 -28.07
CA GLY A 67 15.90 -1.44 -28.13
C GLY A 67 16.61 -0.55 -27.11
N LEU A 68 15.94 -0.19 -26.01
CA LEU A 68 16.50 0.68 -24.98
C LEU A 68 17.28 -0.12 -23.93
N SER A 69 18.43 0.40 -23.50
CA SER A 69 19.09 -0.08 -22.28
C SER A 69 18.39 0.46 -21.03
N GLN A 70 18.55 -0.22 -19.89
CA GLN A 70 18.01 0.23 -18.59
C GLN A 70 18.51 1.64 -18.26
N LYS A 71 19.80 1.91 -18.49
CA LYS A 71 20.42 3.23 -18.32
C LYS A 71 19.77 4.32 -19.19
N MET A 72 19.50 4.03 -20.46
CA MET A 72 18.85 5.01 -21.36
C MET A 72 17.42 5.33 -20.93
N LEU A 73 16.66 4.31 -20.52
CA LEU A 73 15.30 4.51 -19.99
C LEU A 73 15.33 5.33 -18.70
N ALA A 74 16.26 5.04 -17.79
CA ALA A 74 16.45 5.77 -16.56
C ALA A 74 16.83 7.25 -16.80
N GLN A 75 17.73 7.51 -17.75
CA GLN A 75 18.10 8.87 -18.17
C GLN A 75 16.91 9.66 -18.73
N LYS A 76 16.09 9.04 -19.59
CA LYS A 76 14.88 9.66 -20.14
C LYS A 76 13.89 10.05 -19.04
N LEU A 77 13.70 9.18 -18.06
CA LEU A 77 12.78 9.39 -16.95
C LEU A 77 13.35 10.26 -15.82
N ARG A 78 14.65 10.58 -15.88
CA ARG A 78 15.42 11.28 -14.83
C ARG A 78 15.34 10.58 -13.48
N ILE A 79 15.46 9.26 -13.49
CA ILE A 79 15.49 8.42 -12.30
C ILE A 79 16.77 7.58 -12.26
N PRO A 80 17.16 7.05 -11.09
CA PRO A 80 18.30 6.15 -10.99
C PRO A 80 18.09 4.86 -11.81
N GLU A 81 19.18 4.34 -12.38
CA GLU A 81 19.16 3.05 -13.09
C GLU A 81 18.77 1.88 -12.18
N THR A 82 19.17 1.95 -10.90
CA THR A 82 18.80 0.97 -9.87
C THR A 82 17.29 0.83 -9.74
N THR A 83 16.55 1.93 -9.84
CA THR A 83 15.10 1.93 -9.77
C THR A 83 14.48 1.13 -10.93
N ILE A 84 14.93 1.33 -12.17
CA ILE A 84 14.43 0.53 -13.31
C ILE A 84 14.75 -0.96 -13.11
N LYS A 85 15.98 -1.27 -12.66
CA LYS A 85 16.39 -2.65 -12.39
C LYS A 85 15.54 -3.31 -11.30
N GLU A 86 15.18 -2.60 -10.24
CA GLU A 86 14.30 -3.09 -9.17
C GLU A 86 12.88 -3.38 -9.67
N TYR A 87 12.34 -2.53 -10.55
CA TYR A 87 11.03 -2.73 -11.18
C TYR A 87 11.04 -3.93 -12.14
N GLU A 88 12.10 -4.10 -12.94
CA GLU A 88 12.24 -5.27 -13.81
C GLU A 88 12.47 -6.57 -13.03
N ASN A 89 13.09 -6.52 -11.84
CA ASN A 89 13.40 -7.70 -11.02
C ASN A 89 12.37 -7.99 -9.91
N CYS A 90 11.20 -7.35 -9.92
CA CYS A 90 10.18 -7.49 -8.86
C CYS A 90 10.69 -7.19 -7.43
N SER A 91 11.81 -6.47 -7.30
CA SER A 91 12.51 -6.25 -6.02
C SER A 91 12.21 -4.88 -5.40
N VAL A 92 11.32 -4.10 -6.01
CA VAL A 92 10.96 -2.76 -5.54
C VAL A 92 10.37 -2.82 -4.13
N ALA A 93 10.98 -2.10 -3.19
CA ALA A 93 10.54 -2.11 -1.80
C ALA A 93 9.22 -1.37 -1.58
N ASN A 94 9.03 -0.25 -2.29
CA ASN A 94 7.84 0.59 -2.24
C ASN A 94 7.34 0.83 -3.67
N PHE A 95 6.47 -0.05 -4.16
CA PHE A 95 5.88 0.13 -5.48
C PHE A 95 5.08 1.44 -5.54
N SER A 96 5.37 2.26 -6.55
CA SER A 96 4.72 3.55 -6.79
C SER A 96 3.91 3.47 -8.09
N PRO A 97 2.57 3.35 -8.01
CA PRO A 97 1.72 3.34 -9.20
C PRO A 97 1.90 4.56 -10.13
N PRO A 98 2.12 5.80 -9.61
CA PRO A 98 2.43 6.95 -10.47
C PRO A 98 3.72 6.79 -11.27
N LEU A 99 4.78 6.25 -10.65
CA LEU A 99 6.05 6.01 -11.33
C LEU A 99 5.89 4.90 -12.38
N TYR A 100 5.19 3.83 -12.03
CA TYR A 100 4.88 2.74 -12.97
C TYR A 100 4.14 3.24 -14.21
N LYS A 101 3.09 4.05 -14.04
CA LYS A 101 2.35 4.68 -15.15
C LYS A 101 3.26 5.55 -16.03
N ARG A 102 4.20 6.29 -15.43
CA ARG A 102 5.19 7.10 -16.18
C ARG A 102 6.13 6.22 -17.00
N ILE A 103 6.62 5.12 -16.43
CA ILE A 103 7.48 4.15 -17.13
C ILE A 103 6.73 3.57 -18.34
N LEU A 104 5.50 3.09 -18.14
CA LEU A 104 4.69 2.54 -19.22
C LEU A 104 4.41 3.57 -20.33
N LYS A 105 4.14 4.82 -19.96
CA LYS A 105 3.90 5.90 -20.93
C LYS A 105 5.13 6.18 -21.80
N GLU A 106 6.33 6.21 -21.22
CA GLU A 106 7.58 6.38 -21.97
C GLU A 106 7.83 5.18 -22.91
N LEU A 107 7.48 3.97 -22.45
CA LEU A 107 7.53 2.74 -23.24
C LEU A 107 6.37 2.58 -24.24
N LYS A 108 5.48 3.57 -24.34
CA LYS A 108 4.29 3.57 -25.20
C LYS A 108 3.37 2.36 -24.97
N VAL A 109 3.29 1.88 -23.74
CA VAL A 109 2.39 0.80 -23.31
C VAL A 109 1.18 1.41 -22.61
N ASP A 110 -0.02 0.92 -22.96
CA ASP A 110 -1.25 1.38 -22.31
C ASP A 110 -1.31 0.95 -20.85
N PRO A 111 -1.39 1.88 -19.88
CA PRO A 111 -1.36 1.53 -18.46
C PRO A 111 -2.59 0.73 -18.02
N LYS A 112 -3.72 0.86 -18.71
CA LYS A 112 -4.98 0.18 -18.38
C LYS A 112 -4.90 -1.35 -18.49
N LEU A 113 -3.89 -1.87 -19.20
CA LEU A 113 -3.69 -3.31 -19.35
C LEU A 113 -3.07 -3.96 -18.09
N TYR A 114 -2.49 -3.16 -17.18
CA TYR A 114 -1.67 -3.66 -16.07
C TYR A 114 -1.97 -2.96 -14.73
N ILE A 115 -3.11 -2.29 -14.60
CA ILE A 115 -3.58 -1.61 -13.36
C ILE A 115 -4.74 -2.39 -12.75
#